data_AF-A0A7X9H6J9-F1
#
_entry.id   AF-A0A7X9H6J9-F1
#
_cell.length_a   1.000
_cell.length_b   1.000
_cell.length_c   1.000
_cell.angle_alpha   90.00
_cell.angle_beta   90.00
_cell.angle_gamma   90.00
#
_symmetry.space_group_name_H-M   'P 1'
#
loop_
_entity.id
_entity.type
_entity.pdbx_description
1 polymer ?
#
loop_
_entity_poly.entity_id
_entity_poly.type
_entity_poly.pdbx_seq_one_letter_code
_entity_poly.pdbx_strand_id
1 'polypeptide(L)'
;MQLRKGQILFAVIHHSAKLNQYTAEEVLRVQKAMGYATYAYNTLIEPDGKVVPGRDRKYRGAHTYVEGASDPQYWNENSLGYCLVWNGEEAPFPNVMYKSLAKELYKDGFTAAQIRLHRELKATACPGRYFDKAKLLNYLEREWEGAMAKTDYDNHWAKSDIDSVKKLGLMAGYDANTFKPDQPVTRAELAAVINRLYNKLK
;
A
#
# COMPACT_ATOMS: atom_id res chain seq x y z
N MET A 1 -11.04 19.10 -15.00
CA MET A 1 -9.97 18.17 -14.54
C MET A 1 -9.02 17.90 -15.70
N GLN A 2 -7.73 17.68 -15.44
CA GLN A 2 -6.71 17.38 -16.46
C GLN A 2 -6.25 15.92 -16.34
N LEU A 3 -6.03 15.24 -17.47
CA LEU A 3 -5.44 13.90 -17.48
C LEU A 3 -4.02 13.95 -16.91
N ARG A 4 -3.65 12.90 -16.17
CA ARG A 4 -2.31 12.72 -15.64
C ARG A 4 -1.34 12.47 -16.80
N LYS A 5 -0.22 13.19 -16.84
CA LYS A 5 0.86 12.99 -17.81
C LYS A 5 2.04 12.21 -17.21
N GLY A 6 2.30 12.40 -15.91
CA GLY A 6 3.34 11.68 -15.17
C GLY A 6 2.98 10.24 -14.81
N GLN A 7 3.98 9.50 -14.33
CA GLN A 7 3.81 8.15 -13.80
C GLN A 7 3.60 8.21 -12.28
N ILE A 8 2.78 7.32 -11.74
CA ILE A 8 2.59 7.25 -10.29
C ILE A 8 3.86 6.62 -9.67
N LEU A 9 4.69 7.47 -9.07
CA LEU A 9 5.97 7.09 -8.46
C LEU A 9 5.92 7.11 -6.94
N PHE A 10 5.08 7.97 -6.37
CA PHE A 10 5.04 8.24 -4.94
C PHE A 10 3.61 8.18 -4.36
N ALA A 11 3.55 7.96 -3.05
CA ALA A 11 2.37 8.23 -2.23
C ALA A 11 2.65 9.45 -1.36
N VAL A 12 1.72 10.42 -1.34
CA VAL A 12 1.81 11.59 -0.47
C VAL A 12 0.71 11.52 0.59
N ILE A 13 1.11 11.54 1.85
CA ILE A 13 0.21 11.43 3.01
C ILE A 13 -0.25 12.81 3.46
N HIS A 14 -1.57 12.94 3.59
CA HIS A 14 -2.28 14.14 4.02
C HIS A 14 -3.19 13.85 5.21
N HIS A 15 -3.57 14.92 5.89
CA HIS A 15 -4.77 14.92 6.72
C HIS A 15 -5.82 15.87 6.13
N SER A 16 -7.07 15.79 6.58
CA SER A 16 -8.10 16.78 6.23
C SER A 16 -8.03 18.05 7.07
N ALA A 17 -7.27 18.03 8.18
CA ALA A 17 -7.29 19.03 9.23
C ALA A 17 -8.69 19.18 9.87
N LYS A 18 -8.95 20.33 10.54
CA LYS A 18 -10.19 20.58 11.26
C LYS A 18 -11.39 20.62 10.30
N LEU A 19 -12.19 19.58 10.36
CA LEU A 19 -13.54 19.53 9.82
C LEU A 19 -14.51 19.35 10.99
N ASN A 20 -15.69 19.96 10.90
CA ASN A 20 -16.71 19.87 11.95
C ASN A 20 -17.27 18.43 12.09
N GLN A 21 -16.96 17.55 11.13
CA GLN A 21 -17.28 16.13 11.09
C GLN A 21 -16.16 15.39 10.34
N TYR A 22 -15.78 14.19 10.79
CA TYR A 22 -14.69 13.40 10.21
C TYR A 22 -15.18 12.40 9.15
N THR A 23 -15.79 12.89 8.07
CA THR A 23 -16.24 12.04 6.94
C THR A 23 -15.67 12.51 5.61
N ALA A 24 -15.54 11.60 4.65
CA ALA A 24 -15.11 11.93 3.30
C ALA A 24 -16.13 12.85 2.60
N GLU A 25 -17.43 12.67 2.84
CA GLU A 25 -18.47 13.54 2.29
C GLU A 25 -18.27 15.01 2.69
N GLU A 26 -17.82 15.23 3.93
CA GLU A 26 -17.54 16.56 4.46
C GLU A 26 -16.29 17.19 3.86
N VAL A 27 -15.24 16.38 3.65
CA VAL A 27 -14.08 16.81 2.86
C VAL A 27 -14.52 17.24 1.45
N LEU A 28 -15.40 16.46 0.80
CA LEU A 28 -15.90 16.77 -0.53
C LEU A 28 -16.69 18.08 -0.56
N ARG A 29 -17.56 18.29 0.43
CA ARG A 29 -18.37 19.51 0.55
C ARG A 29 -17.48 20.75 0.63
N VAL A 30 -16.46 20.72 1.49
CA VAL A 30 -15.51 21.83 1.64
C VAL A 30 -14.71 22.06 0.35
N GLN A 31 -14.22 20.99 -0.29
CA GLN A 31 -13.46 21.12 -1.53
C GLN A 31 -14.31 21.63 -2.69
N LYS A 32 -15.58 21.22 -2.79
CA LYS A 32 -16.52 21.80 -3.76
C LYS A 32 -16.74 23.29 -3.52
N ALA A 33 -16.88 23.72 -2.26
CA ALA A 33 -16.98 25.13 -1.91
C ALA A 33 -15.71 25.93 -2.27
N MET A 34 -14.54 25.28 -2.29
CA MET A 34 -13.27 25.84 -2.78
C MET A 34 -13.11 25.76 -4.30
N GLY A 35 -14.13 25.34 -5.05
CA GLY A 35 -14.11 25.29 -6.53
C GLY A 35 -13.56 24.00 -7.12
N TYR A 36 -13.32 22.96 -6.33
CA TYR A 36 -12.89 21.66 -6.84
C TYR A 36 -14.09 20.89 -7.42
N ALA A 37 -13.91 20.29 -8.60
CA ALA A 37 -14.95 19.44 -9.21
C ALA A 37 -15.20 18.13 -8.43
N THR A 38 -14.18 17.63 -7.73
CA THR A 38 -14.19 16.40 -6.93
C THR A 38 -13.07 16.47 -5.89
N TYR A 39 -12.86 15.40 -5.13
CA TYR A 39 -11.76 15.26 -4.19
C TYR A 39 -10.41 15.72 -4.77
N ALA A 40 -9.56 16.33 -3.93
CA ALA A 40 -8.16 16.63 -4.24
C ALA A 40 -7.27 15.39 -4.18
N TYR A 41 -7.64 14.45 -3.30
CA TYR A 41 -6.93 13.22 -2.97
C TYR A 41 -7.51 12.03 -3.73
N ASN A 42 -6.70 10.99 -3.92
CA ASN A 42 -7.10 9.76 -4.61
C ASN A 42 -7.78 8.76 -3.68
N THR A 43 -7.41 8.75 -2.40
CA THR A 43 -7.95 7.86 -1.37
C THR A 43 -8.17 8.65 -0.09
N LEU A 44 -9.31 8.46 0.56
CA LEU A 44 -9.62 9.01 1.87
C LEU A 44 -9.82 7.87 2.87
N ILE A 45 -9.43 8.09 4.12
CA ILE A 45 -9.59 7.12 5.20
C ILE A 45 -10.29 7.82 6.36
N GLU A 46 -11.48 7.36 6.70
CA GLU A 46 -12.30 7.88 7.81
C GLU A 46 -11.77 7.35 9.16
N PRO A 47 -12.13 7.96 10.31
CA PRO A 47 -11.57 7.61 11.62
C PRO A 47 -11.82 6.17 12.07
N ASP A 48 -12.88 5.56 11.58
CA ASP A 48 -13.23 4.15 11.79
C ASP A 48 -12.39 3.20 10.92
N GLY A 49 -11.54 3.75 10.05
CA GLY A 49 -10.70 3.01 9.11
C GLY A 49 -11.36 2.74 7.76
N LYS A 50 -12.59 3.20 7.54
CA LYS A 50 -13.27 3.04 6.26
C LYS A 50 -12.51 3.76 5.15
N VAL A 51 -12.22 3.04 4.07
CA VAL A 51 -11.55 3.56 2.88
C VAL A 51 -12.61 4.07 1.91
N VAL A 52 -12.48 5.33 1.50
CA VAL A 52 -13.36 5.98 0.54
C VAL A 52 -12.56 6.35 -0.72
N PRO A 53 -12.97 5.86 -1.91
CA PRO A 53 -12.37 6.27 -3.17
C PRO A 53 -12.53 7.77 -3.39
N GLY A 54 -11.43 8.44 -3.73
CA GLY A 54 -11.39 9.87 -4.01
C GLY A 54 -11.39 10.15 -5.52
N ARG A 55 -10.48 11.05 -5.93
CA ARG A 55 -10.24 11.40 -7.32
C ARG A 55 -9.75 10.19 -8.10
N ASP A 56 -10.38 9.95 -9.25
CA ASP A 56 -9.95 8.94 -10.22
C ASP A 56 -8.47 9.13 -10.59
N ARG A 57 -7.71 8.03 -10.48
CA ARG A 57 -6.24 7.96 -10.58
C ARG A 57 -5.73 8.35 -11.97
N LYS A 58 -6.57 8.25 -13.02
CA LYS A 58 -6.23 8.67 -14.38
C LYS A 58 -6.08 10.18 -14.54
N TYR A 59 -6.64 10.96 -13.61
CA TYR A 59 -6.50 12.40 -13.60
C TYR A 59 -5.36 12.84 -12.68
N ARG A 60 -4.77 13.99 -13.03
CA ARG A 60 -3.79 14.66 -12.19
C ARG A 60 -4.40 14.96 -10.81
N GLY A 61 -3.61 14.77 -9.76
CA GLY A 61 -3.97 15.15 -8.38
C GLY A 61 -4.20 16.66 -8.24
N ALA A 62 -4.74 17.09 -7.11
CA ALA A 62 -4.74 18.51 -6.71
C ALA A 62 -4.44 18.65 -5.22
N HIS A 63 -3.45 17.90 -4.75
CA HIS A 63 -3.11 17.78 -3.33
C HIS A 63 -1.75 18.38 -2.99
N THR A 64 -0.83 18.51 -3.95
CA THR A 64 0.53 19.01 -3.69
C THR A 64 1.05 19.81 -4.88
N TYR A 65 0.96 21.14 -4.73
CA TYR A 65 1.59 22.12 -5.60
C TYR A 65 2.74 22.79 -4.84
N VAL A 66 3.93 22.83 -5.44
CA VAL A 66 5.14 23.39 -4.83
C VAL A 66 5.55 24.64 -5.59
N GLU A 67 5.14 25.80 -5.06
CA GLU A 67 5.48 27.10 -5.64
C GLU A 67 7.00 27.31 -5.67
N GLY A 68 7.51 27.86 -6.77
CA GLY A 68 8.95 28.13 -6.96
C GLY A 68 9.79 26.90 -7.36
N ALA A 69 9.23 25.69 -7.42
CA ALA A 69 9.92 24.53 -7.98
C ALA A 69 10.05 24.64 -9.51
N SER A 70 11.03 23.95 -10.10
CA SER A 70 11.21 23.89 -11.56
C SER A 70 10.01 23.28 -12.28
N ASP A 71 9.33 22.33 -11.63
CA ASP A 71 8.01 21.83 -12.01
C ASP A 71 7.09 21.86 -10.77
N PRO A 72 6.27 22.93 -10.61
CA PRO A 72 5.37 23.06 -9.48
C PRO A 72 4.26 21.99 -9.41
N GLN A 73 3.95 21.33 -10.53
CA GLN A 73 2.90 20.31 -10.62
C GLN A 73 3.43 18.88 -10.50
N TYR A 74 4.75 18.71 -10.42
CA TYR A 74 5.42 17.41 -10.40
C TYR A 74 4.72 16.39 -9.48
N TRP A 75 4.43 16.78 -8.24
CA TRP A 75 3.81 15.87 -7.26
C TRP A 75 2.37 15.52 -7.61
N ASN A 76 1.57 16.47 -8.10
CA ASN A 76 0.22 16.18 -8.56
C ASN A 76 0.21 15.22 -9.77
N GLU A 77 1.25 15.25 -10.61
CA GLU A 77 1.37 14.37 -11.78
C GLU A 77 2.01 13.02 -11.46
N ASN A 78 2.92 12.96 -10.49
CA ASN A 78 3.74 11.78 -10.23
C ASN A 78 3.44 11.07 -8.90
N SER A 79 2.35 11.44 -8.22
CA SER A 79 1.96 10.78 -6.98
C SER A 79 0.46 10.61 -6.79
N LEU A 80 0.11 9.78 -5.83
CA LEU A 80 -1.25 9.64 -5.32
C LEU A 80 -1.37 10.29 -3.94
N GLY A 81 -2.44 11.04 -3.74
CA GLY A 81 -2.76 11.63 -2.45
C GLY A 81 -3.60 10.69 -1.60
N TYR A 82 -3.13 10.37 -0.39
CA TYR A 82 -3.89 9.64 0.63
C TYR A 82 -4.23 10.61 1.76
N CYS A 83 -5.52 10.82 2.02
CA CYS A 83 -5.97 11.74 3.06
C CYS A 83 -6.59 10.98 4.24
N LEU A 84 -6.00 11.14 5.40
CA LEU A 84 -6.60 10.74 6.67
C LEU A 84 -7.59 11.81 7.08
N VAL A 85 -8.88 11.46 7.14
CA VAL A 85 -9.95 12.39 7.55
C VAL A 85 -9.88 12.60 9.07
N TRP A 86 -8.93 13.42 9.48
CA TRP A 86 -8.54 13.65 10.87
C TRP A 86 -7.84 14.99 11.01
N ASN A 87 -7.85 15.54 12.23
CA ASN A 87 -7.02 16.69 12.56
C ASN A 87 -5.75 16.24 13.29
N GLY A 88 -4.71 15.96 12.49
CA GLY A 88 -3.42 15.52 13.00
C GLY A 88 -2.61 16.58 13.78
N GLU A 89 -3.08 17.82 13.86
CA GLU A 89 -2.47 18.83 14.75
C GLU A 89 -3.02 18.75 16.18
N GLU A 90 -4.25 18.30 16.36
CA GLU A 90 -4.96 18.35 17.64
C GLU A 90 -4.93 17.03 18.40
N ALA A 91 -4.91 15.89 17.68
CA ALA A 91 -4.98 14.59 18.32
C ALA A 91 -4.19 13.49 17.58
N PRO A 92 -3.67 12.48 18.30
CA PRO A 92 -3.17 11.23 17.73
C PRO A 92 -4.18 10.56 16.79
N PHE A 93 -3.67 10.02 15.69
CA PHE A 93 -4.48 9.25 14.74
C PHE A 93 -4.87 7.89 15.33
N PRO A 94 -6.14 7.48 15.22
CA PRO A 94 -6.57 6.12 15.55
C PRO A 94 -5.72 5.05 14.84
N ASN A 95 -5.40 3.97 15.56
CA ASN A 95 -4.60 2.87 15.01
C ASN A 95 -5.23 2.26 13.75
N VAL A 96 -6.55 2.22 13.68
CA VAL A 96 -7.28 1.66 12.53
C VAL A 96 -7.01 2.44 11.24
N MET A 97 -6.80 3.76 11.34
CA MET A 97 -6.45 4.58 10.17
C MET A 97 -5.07 4.21 9.63
N TYR A 98 -4.07 3.97 10.50
CA TYR A 98 -2.75 3.51 10.09
C TYR A 98 -2.81 2.14 9.41
N LYS A 99 -3.61 1.21 9.96
CA LYS A 99 -3.81 -0.13 9.37
C LYS A 99 -4.43 -0.03 7.97
N SER A 100 -5.51 0.73 7.82
CA SER A 100 -6.14 0.94 6.52
C SER A 100 -5.20 1.62 5.53
N LEU A 101 -4.43 2.63 5.98
CA LEU A 101 -3.47 3.33 5.13
C LEU A 101 -2.36 2.39 4.64
N ALA A 102 -1.76 1.61 5.53
CA ALA A 102 -0.75 0.63 5.18
C ALA A 102 -1.28 -0.38 4.14
N LYS A 103 -2.50 -0.90 4.33
CA LYS A 103 -3.13 -1.83 3.41
C LYS A 103 -3.36 -1.23 2.02
N GLU A 104 -3.80 0.01 1.92
CA GLU A 104 -3.98 0.68 0.63
C GLU A 104 -2.64 0.98 -0.05
N LEU A 105 -1.62 1.40 0.71
CA LEU A 105 -0.27 1.61 0.18
C LEU A 105 0.35 0.31 -0.36
N TYR A 106 0.16 -0.81 0.36
CA TYR A 106 0.58 -2.14 -0.07
C TYR A 106 -0.14 -2.56 -1.35
N LYS A 107 -1.47 -2.43 -1.42
CA LYS A 107 -2.26 -2.75 -2.63
C LYS A 107 -1.79 -1.96 -3.84
N ASP A 108 -1.37 -0.73 -3.61
CA ASP A 108 -0.86 0.18 -4.63
C ASP A 108 0.64 -0.01 -4.93
N GLY A 109 1.28 -0.98 -4.28
CA GLY A 109 2.66 -1.39 -4.54
C GLY A 109 3.73 -0.43 -4.02
N PHE A 110 3.38 0.48 -3.10
CA PHE A 110 4.34 1.44 -2.58
C PHE A 110 5.25 0.84 -1.51
N THR A 111 6.54 1.12 -1.65
CA THR A 111 7.56 0.84 -0.64
C THR A 111 7.77 2.04 0.29
N ALA A 112 8.46 1.81 1.42
CA ALA A 112 8.83 2.88 2.35
C ALA A 112 9.54 4.07 1.67
N ALA A 113 10.41 3.78 0.69
CA ALA A 113 11.18 4.79 -0.04
C ALA A 113 10.31 5.68 -0.94
N GLN A 114 9.10 5.25 -1.29
CA GLN A 114 8.16 5.98 -2.16
C GLN A 114 7.12 6.79 -1.38
N ILE A 115 7.12 6.70 -0.04
CA ILE A 115 6.15 7.40 0.79
C ILE A 115 6.72 8.76 1.23
N ARG A 116 5.96 9.80 0.96
CA ARG A 116 6.25 11.18 1.36
C ARG A 116 5.14 11.73 2.24
N LEU A 117 5.50 12.56 3.21
CA LEU A 117 4.56 13.38 3.95
C LEU A 117 4.44 14.73 3.24
N HIS A 118 3.28 15.37 3.30
CA HIS A 118 3.11 16.66 2.63
C HIS A 118 4.13 17.71 3.11
N ARG A 119 4.44 17.74 4.41
CA ARG A 119 5.49 18.58 5.03
C ARG A 119 6.92 18.31 4.54
N GLU A 120 7.19 17.13 3.97
CA GLU A 120 8.51 16.84 3.37
C GLU A 120 8.66 17.49 1.99
N LEU A 121 7.57 17.97 1.39
CA LEU A 121 7.52 18.46 0.00
C LEU A 121 7.35 19.98 -0.08
N LYS A 122 6.76 20.60 0.93
CA LYS A 122 6.57 22.05 1.03
C LYS A 122 6.36 22.48 2.48
N ALA A 123 6.46 23.79 2.74
CA ALA A 123 6.12 24.37 4.03
C ALA A 123 4.62 24.20 4.35
N THR A 124 4.30 23.20 5.16
CA THR A 124 2.95 22.90 5.67
C THR A 124 3.05 22.02 6.92
N ALA A 125 2.06 22.09 7.81
CA ALA A 125 2.00 21.21 8.99
C ALA A 125 1.45 19.80 8.65
N CYS A 126 0.73 19.69 7.53
CA CYS A 126 0.14 18.45 7.03
C CYS A 126 1.20 17.33 6.87
N PRO A 127 0.94 16.09 7.32
CA PRO A 127 -0.33 15.55 7.84
C PRO A 127 -0.58 15.71 9.34
N GLY A 128 0.05 16.63 10.06
CA GLY A 128 -0.13 16.71 11.52
C GLY A 128 1.14 16.49 12.31
N ARG A 129 1.39 17.26 13.37
CA ARG A 129 2.43 16.93 14.36
C ARG A 129 2.25 15.54 15.00
N TYR A 130 1.02 15.04 15.08
CA TYR A 130 0.73 13.71 15.64
C TYR A 130 0.80 12.57 14.61
N PHE A 131 1.11 12.85 13.34
CA PHE A 131 1.31 11.80 12.36
C PHE A 131 2.70 11.18 12.50
N ASP A 132 2.73 9.90 12.82
CA ASP A 132 3.94 9.10 13.03
C ASP A 132 4.22 8.23 11.80
N LYS A 133 5.22 8.65 11.02
CA LYS A 133 5.64 7.93 9.80
C LYS A 133 6.25 6.57 10.14
N ALA A 134 7.02 6.45 11.23
CA ALA A 134 7.64 5.18 11.60
C ALA A 134 6.56 4.15 11.95
N LYS A 135 5.52 4.57 12.69
CA LYS A 135 4.36 3.73 12.97
C LYS A 135 3.63 3.27 11.71
N LEU A 136 3.44 4.16 10.72
CA LEU A 136 2.89 3.76 9.42
C LEU A 136 3.77 2.70 8.76
N LEU A 137 5.09 2.93 8.70
CA LEU A 137 6.02 2.02 8.05
C LEU A 137 6.03 0.63 8.72
N ASN A 138 5.92 0.56 10.05
CA ASN A 138 5.78 -0.71 10.76
C ASN A 138 4.48 -1.47 10.38
N TYR A 139 3.38 -0.76 10.14
CA TYR A 139 2.16 -1.42 9.64
C TYR A 139 2.34 -1.89 8.20
N LEU A 140 2.96 -1.08 7.34
CA LEU A 140 3.20 -1.44 5.94
C LEU A 140 4.15 -2.63 5.80
N GLU A 141 5.22 -2.67 6.59
CA GLU A 141 6.15 -3.80 6.65
C GLU A 141 5.41 -5.08 6.96
N ARG A 142 4.50 -5.09 7.94
CA ARG A 142 3.68 -6.26 8.28
C ARG A 142 2.76 -6.71 7.13
N GLU A 143 2.27 -5.79 6.30
CA GLU A 143 1.50 -6.16 5.10
C GLU A 143 2.40 -6.90 4.09
N TRP A 144 3.62 -6.40 3.86
CA TRP A 144 4.61 -7.04 2.98
C TRP A 144 5.11 -8.39 3.54
N GLU A 145 5.42 -8.46 4.83
CA GLU A 145 5.80 -9.70 5.53
C GLU A 145 4.67 -10.72 5.48
N GLY A 146 3.43 -10.32 5.73
CA GLY A 146 2.28 -11.20 5.64
C GLY A 146 2.04 -11.75 4.23
N ALA A 147 2.32 -10.95 3.20
CA ALA A 147 2.29 -11.40 1.82
C ALA A 147 3.44 -12.36 1.50
N MET A 148 4.65 -12.07 2.00
CA MET A 148 5.81 -12.95 1.91
C MET A 148 5.75 -14.17 2.84
N ALA A 149 4.80 -14.26 3.77
CA ALA A 149 4.60 -15.46 4.56
C ALA A 149 3.63 -16.43 3.88
N LYS A 150 2.83 -15.94 2.92
CA LYS A 150 1.88 -16.77 2.18
C LYS A 150 2.58 -17.53 1.07
N THR A 151 2.28 -18.81 0.98
CA THR A 151 2.75 -19.64 -0.12
C THR A 151 1.74 -19.64 -1.27
N ASP A 152 2.22 -19.86 -2.50
CA ASP A 152 1.36 -19.99 -3.69
C ASP A 152 0.47 -21.25 -3.67
N TYR A 153 0.66 -22.12 -2.67
CA TYR A 153 -0.11 -23.34 -2.46
C TYR A 153 -0.91 -23.34 -1.14
N ASP A 154 -1.02 -22.21 -0.42
CA ASP A 154 -1.70 -22.15 0.88
C ASP A 154 -3.18 -22.56 0.83
N ASN A 155 -3.85 -22.29 -0.30
CA ASN A 155 -5.24 -22.68 -0.54
C ASN A 155 -5.37 -23.80 -1.60
N HIS A 156 -4.26 -24.46 -1.94
CA HIS A 156 -4.25 -25.52 -2.94
C HIS A 156 -4.60 -26.87 -2.29
N TRP A 157 -5.36 -27.73 -2.98
CA TRP A 157 -5.80 -29.03 -2.45
C TRP A 157 -4.62 -29.93 -2.04
N ALA A 158 -3.51 -29.84 -2.76
CA ALA A 158 -2.28 -30.62 -2.52
C ALA A 158 -1.41 -30.07 -1.39
N LYS A 159 -1.86 -29.04 -0.65
CA LYS A 159 -1.05 -28.38 0.39
C LYS A 159 -0.41 -29.36 1.37
N SER A 160 -1.18 -30.32 1.89
CA SER A 160 -0.69 -31.30 2.85
C SER A 160 0.44 -32.17 2.28
N ASP A 161 0.34 -32.54 1.01
CA ASP A 161 1.33 -33.37 0.33
C ASP A 161 2.61 -32.56 0.06
N ILE A 162 2.44 -31.31 -0.37
CA ILE A 162 3.52 -30.34 -0.60
C ILE A 162 4.29 -30.11 0.71
N ASP A 163 3.58 -29.82 1.80
CA ASP A 163 4.20 -29.62 3.12
C ASP A 163 4.95 -30.88 3.58
N SER A 164 4.42 -32.08 3.26
CA SER A 164 5.06 -33.35 3.58
C SER A 164 6.36 -33.56 2.80
N VAL A 165 6.36 -33.39 1.47
CA VAL A 165 7.57 -33.55 0.64
C VAL A 165 8.62 -32.48 0.94
N LYS A 166 8.20 -31.27 1.33
CA LYS A 166 9.10 -30.21 1.82
C LYS A 166 9.72 -30.58 3.16
N LYS A 167 8.93 -31.04 4.12
CA LYS A 167 9.41 -31.47 5.45
C LYS A 167 10.40 -32.64 5.35
N LEU A 168 10.17 -33.56 4.41
CA LEU A 168 11.08 -34.66 4.14
C LEU A 168 12.36 -34.23 3.41
N GLY A 169 12.44 -32.99 2.91
CA GLY A 169 13.56 -32.48 2.13
C GLY A 169 13.65 -33.10 0.73
N LEU A 170 12.54 -33.63 0.22
CA LEU A 170 12.47 -34.23 -1.11
C LEU A 170 12.30 -33.17 -2.19
N MET A 171 11.50 -32.14 -1.91
CA MET A 171 11.28 -30.98 -2.77
C MET A 171 11.42 -29.70 -1.93
N ALA A 172 12.00 -28.63 -2.48
CA ALA A 172 12.15 -27.36 -1.76
C ALA A 172 11.14 -26.28 -2.21
N GLY A 173 10.61 -26.40 -3.43
CA GLY A 173 9.99 -25.29 -4.15
C GLY A 173 11.01 -24.54 -5.01
N TYR A 174 10.57 -23.44 -5.61
CA TYR A 174 11.38 -22.59 -6.50
C TYR A 174 12.01 -21.42 -5.75
N ASP A 175 11.29 -20.90 -4.74
CA ASP A 175 11.78 -19.90 -3.80
C ASP A 175 11.14 -20.15 -2.42
N ALA A 176 11.29 -19.21 -1.48
CA ALA A 176 10.78 -19.36 -0.12
C ALA A 176 9.27 -19.68 -0.07
N ASN A 177 8.48 -19.14 -0.98
CA ASN A 177 7.02 -19.14 -0.92
C ASN A 177 6.35 -19.78 -2.13
N THR A 178 7.12 -20.12 -3.15
CA THR A 178 6.62 -20.59 -4.43
C THR A 178 6.95 -22.07 -4.62
N PHE A 179 5.92 -22.89 -4.82
CA PHE A 179 6.01 -24.31 -5.18
C PHE A 179 5.47 -24.60 -6.59
N LYS A 180 4.64 -23.72 -7.14
CA LYS A 180 3.94 -23.84 -8.43
C LYS A 180 3.20 -25.17 -8.57
N PRO A 181 2.22 -25.45 -7.67
CA PRO A 181 1.59 -26.76 -7.58
C PRO A 181 0.87 -27.22 -8.85
N ASP A 182 0.44 -26.28 -9.70
CA ASP A 182 -0.22 -26.57 -10.98
C ASP A 182 0.76 -26.75 -12.16
N GLN A 183 2.06 -26.53 -11.95
CA GLN A 183 3.05 -26.72 -13.01
C GLN A 183 3.48 -28.19 -13.13
N PRO A 184 3.62 -28.71 -14.36
CA PRO A 184 4.09 -30.07 -14.56
C PRO A 184 5.56 -30.20 -14.12
N VAL A 185 5.87 -31.30 -13.44
CA VAL A 185 7.23 -31.64 -13.03
C VAL A 185 8.06 -32.09 -14.23
N THR A 186 9.28 -31.56 -14.35
CA THR A 186 10.24 -31.99 -15.38
C THR A 186 10.88 -33.34 -15.05
N ARG A 187 11.39 -34.05 -16.08
CA ARG A 187 12.13 -35.31 -15.88
C ARG A 187 13.33 -35.16 -14.93
N ALA A 188 14.01 -34.02 -14.97
CA ALA A 188 15.16 -33.73 -14.13
C ALA A 188 14.76 -33.51 -12.67
N GLU A 189 13.67 -32.76 -12.42
CA GLU A 189 13.13 -32.56 -11.07
C GLU A 189 12.68 -33.89 -10.46
N LEU A 190 11.96 -34.73 -11.22
CA LEU A 190 11.55 -36.05 -10.78
C LEU A 190 12.75 -36.94 -10.42
N ALA A 191 13.77 -36.99 -11.28
CA ALA A 191 15.00 -37.75 -11.01
C ALA A 191 15.70 -37.27 -9.73
N ALA A 192 15.74 -35.96 -9.48
CA ALA A 192 16.32 -35.39 -8.26
C ALA A 192 15.52 -35.80 -7.00
N VAL A 193 14.19 -35.80 -7.07
CA VAL A 193 13.32 -36.26 -5.97
C VAL A 193 13.57 -37.73 -5.64
N ILE A 194 13.59 -38.60 -6.66
CA ILE A 194 13.85 -40.03 -6.50
C ILE A 194 15.23 -40.28 -5.87
N ASN A 195 16.26 -39.57 -6.34
CA ASN A 195 17.62 -39.71 -5.80
C ASN A 195 17.69 -39.32 -4.32
N ARG A 196 17.03 -38.21 -3.91
CA ARG A 196 16.96 -37.79 -2.50
C ARG A 196 16.22 -38.81 -1.63
N LEU A 197 15.11 -39.35 -2.14
CA LEU A 197 14.35 -40.39 -1.44
C LEU A 197 15.19 -41.65 -1.24
N TYR A 198 15.84 -42.13 -2.29
CA TYR A 198 16.70 -43.30 -2.24
C TYR A 198 17.83 -43.15 -1.20
N ASN A 199 18.47 -41.98 -1.15
CA ASN A 199 19.52 -41.69 -0.18
C ASN A 199 19.03 -41.61 1.28
N LYS A 200 17.74 -41.34 1.52
CA LYS A 200 17.15 -41.30 2.87
C LYS A 200 16.68 -42.67 3.39
N LEU A 201 16.52 -43.64 2.50
CA LEU A 201 16.07 -45.00 2.83
C LEU A 201 17.23 -45.97 3.07
N LYS A 202 18.47 -45.53 2.84
CA LYS A 202 19.71 -46.26 3.17
C LYS A 202 20.25 -45.81 4.52
#